data_AF-A0AAW2CFS9-F1
#
_entry.id   AF-A0AAW2CFS9-F1
#
_cell.length_a   1.000
_cell.length_b   1.000
_cell.length_c   1.000
_cell.angle_alpha   90.00
_cell.angle_beta   90.00
_cell.angle_gamma   90.00
#
_symmetry.space_group_name_H-M   'P 1'
#
loop_
_entity.id
_entity.type
_entity.pdbx_description
1 polymer ?
#
loop_
_entity_poly.entity_id
_entity_poly.type
_entity_poly.pdbx_seq_one_letter_code
_entity_poly.pdbx_strand_id
1 'polypeptide(L)'
;MEDKRKCIDWNMWCESLNVAENYERVVGTDVSEAQLKLAMPHPRIRYFHTPLSITDGELVDLIGGENSVDLVTVATAVHWFELPKFYSLVTRLLRKPGGVIAVWGYYEIAASPIFYPIMKRFHVSTLPYWNPKIQYIFDA
;
A
#
# COMPACT_ATOMS: atom_id res chain seq x y z
N MET A 1 4.17 -28.75 6.15
CA MET A 1 4.06 -27.84 5.00
C MET A 1 4.38 -26.47 5.54
N GLU A 2 5.56 -25.95 5.20
CA GLU A 2 6.04 -24.67 5.71
C GLU A 2 5.06 -23.54 5.38
N ASP A 3 4.55 -22.89 6.43
CA ASP A 3 3.70 -21.71 6.37
C ASP A 3 4.58 -20.53 5.93
N LYS A 4 4.76 -20.40 4.61
CA LYS A 4 5.64 -19.40 3.99
C LYS A 4 4.95 -18.05 4.04
N ARG A 5 5.37 -17.18 4.98
CA ARG A 5 4.78 -15.85 5.19
C ARG A 5 4.66 -15.07 3.88
N LYS A 6 3.44 -14.61 3.56
CA LYS A 6 3.09 -13.82 2.37
C LYS A 6 2.62 -12.42 2.76
N CYS A 7 3.22 -11.41 2.14
CA CYS A 7 2.79 -10.01 2.26
C CYS A 7 2.31 -9.48 0.90
N ILE A 8 1.35 -8.55 0.92
CA ILE A 8 1.02 -7.72 -0.23
C ILE A 8 1.25 -6.24 0.07
N ASP A 9 1.85 -5.53 -0.86
CA ASP A 9 2.13 -4.10 -0.81
C ASP A 9 1.38 -3.37 -1.92
N TRP A 10 0.44 -2.48 -1.53
CA TRP A 10 -0.40 -1.73 -2.46
C TRP A 10 0.16 -0.34 -2.76
N ASN A 11 0.34 -0.06 -4.06
CA ASN A 11 0.80 1.21 -4.64
C ASN A 11 2.20 1.60 -4.17
N MET A 12 3.14 0.91 -4.78
CA MET A 12 4.52 0.69 -4.36
C MET A 12 5.42 1.90 -4.62
N TRP A 13 6.15 2.33 -3.60
CA TRP A 13 7.43 3.03 -3.75
C TRP A 13 8.36 2.46 -2.65
N CYS A 14 9.38 1.69 -3.03
CA CYS A 14 10.48 1.17 -2.17
C CYS A 14 10.15 0.11 -1.10
N GLU A 15 8.99 0.16 -0.44
CA GLU A 15 8.74 -0.59 0.81
C GLU A 15 8.70 -2.11 0.65
N SER A 16 8.27 -2.60 -0.52
CA SER A 16 8.29 -4.03 -0.84
C SER A 16 9.66 -4.70 -0.61
N LEU A 17 10.78 -3.98 -0.71
CA LEU A 17 12.12 -4.51 -0.44
C LEU A 17 12.36 -4.79 1.05
N ASN A 18 11.99 -3.86 1.93
CA ASN A 18 12.15 -4.02 3.39
C ASN A 18 11.24 -5.13 3.91
N VAL A 19 10.00 -5.18 3.41
CA VAL A 19 9.07 -6.28 3.71
C VAL A 19 9.66 -7.61 3.25
N ALA A 20 10.29 -7.63 2.07
CA ALA A 20 10.89 -8.84 1.56
C ALA A 20 11.98 -9.37 2.47
N GLU A 21 12.65 -8.60 3.34
CA GLU A 21 13.60 -9.14 4.32
C GLU A 21 12.95 -10.16 5.26
N ASN A 22 11.72 -9.89 5.70
CA ASN A 22 11.00 -10.63 6.73
C ASN A 22 9.99 -11.66 6.21
N TYR A 23 9.66 -11.58 4.91
CA TYR A 23 8.66 -12.43 4.26
C TYR A 23 9.29 -13.26 3.14
N GLU A 24 8.81 -14.48 2.95
CA GLU A 24 9.32 -15.38 1.90
C GLU A 24 8.75 -15.04 0.52
N ARG A 25 7.55 -14.47 0.50
CA ARG A 25 6.83 -14.07 -0.72
C ARG A 25 6.18 -12.72 -0.50
N VAL A 26 6.48 -11.78 -1.38
CA VAL A 26 5.86 -10.46 -1.41
C VAL A 26 5.20 -10.25 -2.75
N VAL A 27 3.99 -9.74 -2.74
CA VAL A 27 3.26 -9.31 -3.93
C VAL A 27 3.21 -7.80 -3.91
N GLY A 28 3.80 -7.13 -4.90
CA GLY A 28 3.64 -5.70 -5.08
C GLY A 28 2.63 -5.43 -6.19
N THR A 29 1.64 -4.58 -5.95
CA THR A 29 0.61 -4.24 -6.94
C THR A 29 0.52 -2.74 -7.14
N ASP A 30 0.34 -2.32 -8.39
CA ASP A 30 0.10 -0.91 -8.72
C ASP A 30 -0.86 -0.80 -9.92
N VAL A 31 -1.64 0.28 -9.95
CA VAL A 31 -2.50 0.62 -11.10
C VAL A 31 -1.69 1.17 -12.28
N SER A 32 -0.48 1.68 -12.02
CA SER A 32 0.42 2.31 -12.97
C SER A 32 1.48 1.35 -13.47
N GLU A 33 1.40 0.94 -14.73
CA GLU A 33 2.48 0.18 -15.38
C GLU A 33 3.81 0.92 -15.37
N ALA A 34 3.79 2.25 -15.41
CA ALA A 34 5.00 3.05 -15.39
C ALA A 34 5.75 2.88 -14.05
N GLN A 35 5.02 2.80 -12.93
CA GLN A 35 5.62 2.51 -11.63
C GLN A 35 6.21 1.10 -11.58
N LEU A 36 5.48 0.11 -12.12
CA LEU A 36 5.95 -1.27 -12.16
C LEU A 36 7.20 -1.45 -13.01
N LYS A 37 7.35 -0.69 -14.10
CA LYS A 37 8.57 -0.69 -14.94
C LYS A 37 9.80 -0.15 -14.20
N LEU A 38 9.60 0.70 -13.20
CA LEU A 38 10.66 1.26 -12.36
C LEU A 38 10.90 0.44 -11.07
N ALA A 39 10.07 -0.57 -10.81
CA ALA A 39 10.19 -1.40 -9.62
C ALA A 39 11.51 -2.18 -9.62
N MET A 40 12.20 -2.16 -8.48
CA MET A 40 13.48 -2.87 -8.32
C MET A 40 13.26 -4.39 -8.29
N PRO A 41 13.91 -5.17 -9.17
CA PRO A 41 13.78 -6.62 -9.14
C PRO A 41 14.26 -7.23 -7.82
N HIS A 42 13.53 -8.20 -7.29
CA HIS A 42 13.92 -8.93 -6.09
C HIS A 42 13.41 -10.38 -6.14
N PRO A 43 14.21 -11.40 -5.77
CA PRO A 43 13.85 -12.81 -5.95
C PRO A 43 12.60 -13.25 -5.16
N ARG A 44 12.25 -12.53 -4.10
CA ARG A 44 11.07 -12.80 -3.26
C ARG A 44 9.86 -11.93 -3.58
N ILE A 45 9.99 -10.97 -4.51
CA ILE A 45 8.91 -10.04 -4.85
C ILE A 45 8.38 -10.35 -6.24
N ARG A 46 7.06 -10.45 -6.35
CA ARG A 46 6.35 -10.51 -7.63
C ARG A 46 5.51 -9.26 -7.79
N TYR A 47 5.68 -8.62 -8.94
CA TYR A 47 4.97 -7.39 -9.28
C TYR A 47 3.85 -7.67 -10.26
N PHE A 48 2.65 -7.17 -9.95
CA PHE A 48 1.50 -7.31 -10.82
C PHE A 48 0.84 -5.96 -11.11
N HIS A 49 0.45 -5.78 -12.37
CA HIS A 49 -0.42 -4.69 -12.76
C HIS A 49 -1.86 -5.00 -12.39
N THR A 50 -2.47 -4.12 -11.61
CA THR A 50 -3.84 -4.26 -11.13
C THR A 50 -4.66 -3.05 -11.61
N PRO A 51 -5.10 -3.04 -12.89
CA PRO A 51 -5.86 -1.91 -13.42
C PRO A 51 -7.21 -1.79 -12.72
N LEU A 52 -7.82 -0.60 -12.73
CA LEU A 52 -9.13 -0.36 -12.10
C LEU A 52 -10.27 -1.24 -12.65
N SER A 53 -10.08 -1.81 -13.84
CA SER A 53 -11.03 -2.73 -14.49
C SER A 53 -10.95 -4.17 -13.98
N ILE A 54 -9.94 -4.54 -13.18
CA ILE A 54 -9.81 -5.90 -12.64
C ILE A 54 -10.99 -6.22 -11.71
N THR A 55 -11.52 -7.43 -11.80
CA THR A 55 -12.57 -7.88 -10.88
C THR A 55 -12.00 -8.30 -9.54
N ASP A 56 -12.86 -8.31 -8.53
CA ASP A 56 -12.49 -8.68 -7.16
C ASP A 56 -12.11 -10.15 -7.02
N GLY A 57 -12.61 -11.02 -7.90
CA GLY A 57 -12.22 -12.43 -7.95
C GLY A 57 -10.82 -12.58 -8.55
N GLU A 58 -10.60 -12.00 -9.73
CA GLU A 58 -9.31 -12.03 -10.42
C GLU A 58 -8.19 -11.45 -9.55
N LEU A 59 -8.44 -10.34 -8.85
CA LEU A 59 -7.46 -9.74 -7.95
C LEU A 59 -7.10 -10.68 -6.79
N VAL A 60 -8.09 -11.33 -6.17
CA VAL A 60 -7.85 -12.29 -5.08
C VAL A 60 -7.04 -13.49 -5.57
N ASP A 61 -7.40 -14.05 -6.72
CA ASP A 61 -6.70 -15.19 -7.30
C ASP A 61 -5.26 -14.83 -7.70
N LEU A 62 -5.05 -13.64 -8.27
CA LEU A 62 -3.74 -13.11 -8.65
C LEU A 62 -2.77 -12.99 -7.47
N ILE A 63 -3.28 -12.56 -6.31
CA ILE A 63 -2.49 -12.40 -5.07
C ILE A 63 -2.22 -13.76 -4.41
N GLY A 64 -3.14 -14.70 -4.58
CA GLY A 64 -2.96 -16.11 -4.24
C GLY A 64 -4.08 -16.74 -3.42
N GLY A 65 -5.30 -16.21 -3.55
CA GLY A 65 -6.53 -16.81 -3.06
C GLY A 65 -7.00 -16.31 -1.69
N GLU A 66 -8.20 -16.76 -1.32
CA GLU A 66 -8.83 -16.51 -0.03
C GLU A 66 -7.95 -17.00 1.14
N ASN A 67 -7.91 -16.23 2.23
CA ASN A 67 -7.20 -16.54 3.47
C ASN A 67 -5.72 -16.93 3.29
N SER A 68 -5.03 -16.30 2.34
CA SER A 68 -3.68 -16.69 1.90
C SER A 68 -2.57 -15.67 2.20
N VAL A 69 -2.93 -14.55 2.83
CA VAL A 69 -2.03 -13.40 3.08
C VAL A 69 -1.89 -13.17 4.59
N ASP A 70 -0.66 -13.06 5.07
CA ASP A 70 -0.38 -12.77 6.48
C ASP A 70 -0.43 -11.27 6.78
N LEU A 71 0.04 -10.45 5.84
CA LEU A 71 0.15 -9.00 5.99
C LEU A 71 -0.27 -8.28 4.70
N VAL A 72 -1.11 -7.26 4.85
CA VAL A 72 -1.39 -6.26 3.81
C VAL A 72 -0.78 -4.94 4.26
N THR A 73 0.04 -4.32 3.41
CA THR A 73 0.62 -3.00 3.64
C THR A 73 0.07 -1.97 2.66
N VAL A 74 -0.15 -0.75 3.15
CA VAL A 74 -0.45 0.42 2.33
C VAL A 74 0.34 1.62 2.86
N ALA A 75 1.32 2.07 2.09
CA ALA A 75 2.15 3.22 2.43
C ALA A 75 1.64 4.48 1.71
N THR A 76 0.90 5.33 2.41
CA THR A 76 0.37 6.64 1.98
C THR A 76 -0.72 6.58 0.90
N ALA A 77 -0.87 5.48 0.17
CA ALA A 77 -1.77 5.39 -0.97
C ALA A 77 -3.26 5.20 -0.63
N VAL A 78 -3.63 4.95 0.63
CA VAL A 78 -5.01 4.58 0.99
C VAL A 78 -6.06 5.63 0.60
N HIS A 79 -5.67 6.90 0.50
CA HIS A 79 -6.55 7.99 0.07
C HIS A 79 -7.01 7.87 -1.40
N TRP A 80 -6.34 7.05 -2.22
CA TRP A 80 -6.79 6.77 -3.59
C TRP A 80 -7.86 5.68 -3.67
N PHE A 81 -8.10 4.94 -2.59
CA PHE A 81 -8.92 3.72 -2.66
C PHE A 81 -10.41 4.00 -2.45
N GLU A 82 -11.21 3.05 -2.94
CA GLU A 82 -12.60 2.88 -2.51
C GLU A 82 -12.61 2.00 -1.26
N LEU A 83 -12.59 2.64 -0.07
CA LEU A 83 -12.33 1.97 1.21
C LEU A 83 -13.24 0.77 1.51
N PRO A 84 -14.57 0.82 1.31
CA PRO A 84 -15.42 -0.34 1.58
C PRO A 84 -15.05 -1.56 0.73
N LYS A 85 -14.73 -1.30 -0.55
CA LYS A 85 -14.28 -2.34 -1.49
C LYS A 85 -12.90 -2.88 -1.09
N PHE A 86 -11.96 -2.00 -0.77
CA PHE A 86 -10.63 -2.36 -0.31
C PHE A 86 -10.67 -3.24 0.95
N TYR A 87 -11.40 -2.84 1.99
CA TYR A 87 -11.49 -3.62 3.22
C TYR A 87 -12.19 -4.97 3.02
N SER A 88 -13.16 -5.06 2.10
CA SER A 88 -13.77 -6.34 1.70
C SER A 88 -12.73 -7.28 1.09
N LEU A 89 -11.92 -6.79 0.16
CA LEU A 89 -10.83 -7.55 -0.46
C LEU A 89 -9.77 -7.98 0.55
N VAL A 90 -9.35 -7.07 1.42
CA VAL A 90 -8.39 -7.36 2.50
C VAL A 90 -8.92 -8.46 3.42
N THR A 91 -10.20 -8.40 3.79
CA THR A 91 -10.84 -9.43 4.64
C THR A 91 -10.87 -10.80 3.97
N ARG A 92 -11.03 -10.84 2.64
CA ARG A 92 -10.98 -12.07 1.84
C ARG A 92 -9.57 -12.64 1.78
N LEU A 93 -8.58 -11.79 1.52
CA LEU A 93 -7.17 -12.16 1.38
C LEU A 93 -6.52 -12.59 2.69
N LEU A 94 -6.78 -11.88 3.79
CA LEU A 94 -6.09 -12.10 5.05
C LEU A 94 -6.40 -13.48 5.63
N ARG A 95 -5.34 -14.18 6.03
CA ARG A 95 -5.42 -15.48 6.71
C ARG A 95 -6.25 -15.35 7.99
N LYS A 96 -7.00 -16.40 8.30
CA LYS A 96 -7.81 -16.48 9.51
C LYS A 96 -7.38 -17.69 10.34
N PRO A 97 -7.03 -17.51 11.64
CA PRO A 97 -6.86 -16.25 12.36
C PRO A 97 -5.50 -15.58 12.10
N GLY A 98 -5.41 -14.28 12.42
CA GLY A 98 -4.13 -13.59 12.63
C GLY A 98 -3.55 -12.82 11.45
N GLY A 99 -4.25 -12.71 10.32
CA GLY A 99 -3.86 -11.79 9.26
C GLY A 99 -3.99 -10.32 9.71
N VAL A 100 -3.05 -9.48 9.27
CA VAL A 100 -2.96 -8.07 9.68
C VAL A 100 -2.99 -7.15 8.47
N ILE A 101 -3.65 -6.01 8.61
CA ILE A 101 -3.49 -4.86 7.71
C ILE A 101 -2.75 -3.76 8.45
N ALA A 102 -1.72 -3.20 7.80
CA ALA A 102 -0.99 -2.02 8.25
C ALA A 102 -1.13 -0.91 7.20
N VAL A 103 -1.70 0.23 7.60
CA VAL A 103 -1.82 1.43 6.79
C VAL A 103 -1.09 2.55 7.50
N TRP A 104 -0.20 3.24 6.81
CA TRP A 104 0.53 4.38 7.36
C TRP A 104 0.75 5.44 6.29
N GLY A 105 1.17 6.62 6.70
CA GLY A 105 1.62 7.66 5.78
C GLY A 105 2.50 8.67 6.49
N TYR A 106 3.09 9.55 5.70
CA TYR A 106 3.94 10.64 6.18
C TYR A 106 3.52 11.92 5.46
N TYR A 107 3.44 13.04 6.20
CA TYR A 107 2.99 14.30 5.61
C TYR A 107 3.64 15.55 6.21
N GLU A 108 4.11 15.50 7.46
CA GLU A 108 4.87 16.61 8.03
C GLU A 108 6.36 16.48 7.71
N ILE A 109 6.95 17.57 7.21
CA ILE A 109 8.40 17.69 7.00
C ILE A 109 8.93 18.74 7.98
N ALA A 110 9.67 18.29 8.98
CA ALA A 110 10.31 19.14 9.99
C ALA A 110 11.83 19.00 9.91
N ALA A 111 12.48 19.82 9.08
CA ALA A 111 13.93 19.79 8.89
C ALA A 111 14.68 20.75 9.83
N SER A 112 14.10 21.93 10.12
CA SER A 112 14.70 22.92 11.01
C SER A 112 13.66 23.90 11.55
N PRO A 113 13.97 24.65 12.64
CA PRO A 113 13.06 25.67 13.19
C PRO A 113 12.70 26.79 12.21
N ILE A 114 13.56 27.07 11.22
CA ILE A 114 13.31 28.09 10.19
C ILE A 114 12.45 27.52 9.05
N PHE A 115 12.68 26.26 8.68
CA PHE A 115 11.99 25.61 7.58
C PHE A 115 10.55 25.22 7.92
N TYR A 116 10.33 24.67 9.11
CA TYR A 116 9.02 24.19 9.54
C TYR A 116 7.88 25.21 9.40
N PRO A 117 7.99 26.47 9.88
CA PRO A 117 6.89 27.43 9.73
C PRO A 117 6.61 27.79 8.27
N ILE A 118 7.63 27.82 7.41
CA ILE A 118 7.48 28.09 5.97
C ILE A 118 6.72 26.94 5.30
N MET A 119 7.14 25.70 5.54
CA MET A 119 6.47 24.53 4.99
C MET A 119 5.05 24.36 5.51
N LYS A 120 4.83 24.60 6.81
CA LYS A 120 3.48 24.54 7.39
C LYS A 120 2.54 25.53 6.71
N ARG A 121 2.99 26.78 6.51
CA ARG A 121 2.20 27.79 5.79
C ARG A 121 1.92 27.36 4.35
N PHE A 122 2.93 26.85 3.65
CA PHE A 122 2.76 26.34 2.29
C PHE A 122 1.75 25.19 2.23
N HIS A 123 1.91 24.16 3.07
CA HIS A 123 1.01 23.02 3.14
C HIS A 123 -0.44 23.48 3.33
N VAL A 124 -0.72 24.27 4.38
CA VAL A 124 -2.07 24.80 4.66
C VAL A 124 -2.63 25.57 3.47
N SER A 125 -1.83 26.41 2.82
CA SER A 125 -2.27 27.18 1.64
C SER A 125 -2.61 26.32 0.43
N THR A 126 -2.02 25.12 0.35
CA THR A 126 -2.27 24.20 -0.76
C THR A 126 -3.43 23.25 -0.52
N LEU A 127 -3.83 22.96 0.74
CA LEU A 127 -4.89 21.99 1.09
C LEU A 127 -6.15 22.06 0.21
N PRO A 128 -6.69 23.24 -0.17
CA PRO A 128 -7.87 23.33 -1.04
C PRO A 128 -7.70 22.69 -2.44
N TYR A 129 -6.46 22.47 -2.89
CA TYR A 129 -6.15 21.87 -4.20
C TYR A 129 -5.88 20.36 -4.13
N TRP A 130 -5.85 19.77 -2.93
CA TRP A 130 -5.59 18.35 -2.75
C TRP A 130 -6.87 17.54 -2.93
N ASN A 131 -6.72 16.24 -3.22
CA ASN A 131 -7.84 15.33 -3.18
C ASN A 131 -8.47 15.36 -1.77
N PRO A 132 -9.79 15.56 -1.60
CA PRO A 132 -10.43 15.60 -0.29
C PRO A 132 -10.20 14.33 0.55
N LYS A 133 -9.96 13.18 -0.09
CA LYS A 133 -9.63 11.92 0.59
C LYS A 133 -8.27 11.93 1.29
N ILE A 134 -7.40 12.93 1.05
CA ILE A 134 -6.08 13.04 1.69
C ILE A 134 -6.16 13.09 3.22
N GLN A 135 -7.29 13.54 3.78
CA GLN A 135 -7.56 13.49 5.22
C GLN A 135 -7.39 12.09 5.83
N TYR A 136 -7.62 11.01 5.05
CA TYR A 136 -7.39 9.63 5.50
C TYR A 136 -5.91 9.32 5.81
N ILE A 137 -4.98 10.18 5.40
CA ILE A 137 -3.55 10.11 5.72
C ILE A 137 -3.20 11.04 6.87
N PHE A 138 -3.87 12.19 6.97
CA PHE A 138 -3.49 13.25 7.92
C PHE A 138 -4.10 13.04 9.31
N ASP A 139 -5.26 12.40 9.39
CA ASP A 139 -6.03 12.19 10.64
C ASP A 139 -5.68 10.88 11.37
N ALA A 140 -4.45 10.39 11.23
CA ALA A 140 -3.97 9.17 11.91
C ALA A 140 -3.57 9.41 13.38
#